data_AF-A0A942LX97-F1
#
_entry.id   AF-A0A942LX97-F1
#
_cell.length_a   1.000
_cell.length_b   1.000
_cell.length_c   1.000
_cell.angle_alpha   90.00
_cell.angle_beta   90.00
_cell.angle_gamma   90.00
#
_symmetry.space_group_name_H-M   'P 1'
#
loop_
_entity.id
_entity.type
_entity.pdbx_description
1 polymer ?
#
loop_
_entity_poly.entity_id
_entity_poly.type
_entity_poly.pdbx_seq_one_letter_code
_entity_poly.pdbx_strand_id
1 'polypeptide(L)'
;MKTLYFSIWVALIVLLKASSYTFSQGNCVENAALIDSVYYYTWNSESSVWEQKSIQRYYYNPQGKVHYFESIEARSLMPQTNRTYTYDQSGTLLLTLSQRWQANHWQNVQNVFYSNAPNGADRYETIYNWVNNDWKLQSRSVNYYENGLRIGYTAQLLNKNNQFYDYANYFISYTEFNKIKEWYGQKISDGSLLFNRIYHYNEKNNLFERHIYTPIAGSLINYTKPLFL
;
A
#
# COMPACT_ATOMS: atom_id res chain seq x y z
N MET A 1 -30.12 19.94 0.31
CA MET A 1 -28.67 20.02 0.60
C MET A 1 -27.94 19.65 -0.69
N LYS A 2 -27.25 20.58 -1.37
CA LYS A 2 -26.52 20.28 -2.62
C LYS A 2 -25.16 19.68 -2.25
N THR A 3 -24.90 18.45 -2.68
CA THR A 3 -23.58 17.82 -2.55
C THR A 3 -22.61 18.50 -3.50
N LEU A 4 -21.59 19.17 -2.97
CA LEU A 4 -20.48 19.70 -3.77
C LEU A 4 -19.54 18.55 -4.12
N TYR A 5 -19.34 18.30 -5.41
CA TYR A 5 -18.35 17.34 -5.90
C TYR A 5 -17.04 18.07 -6.16
N PHE A 6 -15.99 17.69 -5.44
CA PHE A 6 -14.63 18.12 -5.72
C PHE A 6 -13.94 17.07 -6.59
N SER A 7 -13.59 17.45 -7.81
CA SER A 7 -12.74 16.66 -8.69
C SER A 7 -11.28 17.06 -8.44
N ILE A 8 -10.45 16.08 -8.11
CA ILE A 8 -9.00 16.27 -7.98
C ILE A 8 -8.38 15.60 -9.20
N TRP A 9 -7.67 16.37 -10.01
CA TRP A 9 -6.90 15.84 -11.13
C TRP A 9 -5.47 15.58 -10.70
N VAL A 10 -4.97 14.41 -11.07
CA VAL A 10 -3.63 13.92 -10.72
C VAL A 10 -2.90 13.56 -12.00
N ALA A 11 -1.62 13.93 -12.08
CA ALA A 11 -0.72 13.45 -13.11
C ALA A 11 0.54 12.84 -12.47
N LEU A 12 1.08 11.82 -13.11
CA LEU A 12 2.28 11.11 -12.69
C LEU A 12 3.28 11.10 -13.84
N ILE A 13 4.53 11.47 -13.56
CA ILE A 13 5.66 11.17 -14.45
C ILE A 13 6.47 10.09 -13.78
N VAL A 14 6.65 8.96 -14.47
CA VAL A 14 7.42 7.81 -13.99
C VAL A 14 8.73 7.77 -14.76
N LEU A 15 9.84 7.93 -14.06
CA LEU A 15 11.17 7.70 -14.62
C LEU A 15 11.57 6.26 -14.34
N LEU A 16 12.10 5.62 -15.38
CA LEU A 16 12.57 4.25 -15.33
C LEU A 16 14.09 4.25 -15.31
N LYS A 17 14.68 3.41 -14.45
CA LYS A 17 16.10 3.11 -14.49
C LYS A 17 16.35 2.30 -15.76
N ALA A 18 17.36 2.71 -16.55
CA ALA A 18 17.65 2.13 -17.86
C ALA A 18 17.63 0.59 -17.79
N SER A 19 16.75 -0.03 -18.59
CA SER A 19 16.71 -1.48 -18.77
C SER A 19 17.97 -1.93 -19.53
N SER A 20 18.52 -3.08 -19.16
CA SER A 20 19.47 -3.77 -20.03
C SER A 20 18.68 -4.58 -21.04
N TYR A 21 19.05 -4.48 -22.31
CA TYR A 21 18.59 -5.39 -23.35
C TYR A 21 19.58 -6.55 -23.44
N THR A 22 19.09 -7.78 -23.28
CA THR A 22 19.88 -8.96 -23.65
C THR A 22 19.39 -9.46 -25.00
N PHE A 23 20.28 -9.38 -25.99
CA PHE A 23 20.06 -9.94 -27.31
C PHE A 23 20.65 -11.36 -27.36
N SER A 24 19.83 -12.37 -27.63
CA SER A 24 20.32 -13.72 -27.92
C SER A 24 19.48 -14.37 -29.03
N GLN A 25 20.16 -14.94 -30.04
CA GLN A 25 19.56 -15.72 -31.14
C GLN A 25 18.29 -15.10 -31.77
N GLY A 26 18.34 -13.81 -32.11
CA GLY A 26 17.23 -13.12 -32.77
C GLY A 26 16.08 -12.67 -31.85
N ASN A 27 16.19 -12.91 -30.53
CA ASN A 27 15.25 -12.42 -29.54
C ASN A 27 15.88 -11.26 -28.74
N CYS A 28 15.11 -10.18 -28.60
CA CYS A 28 15.38 -9.10 -27.67
C CYS A 28 14.56 -9.37 -26.41
N VAL A 29 15.22 -9.64 -25.28
CA VAL A 29 14.56 -9.70 -23.97
C VAL A 29 14.75 -8.33 -23.33
N GLU A 30 13.67 -7.56 -23.24
CA GLU A 30 13.62 -6.38 -22.40
C GLU A 30 13.54 -6.84 -20.94
N ASN A 31 14.58 -6.54 -20.16
CA ASN A 31 14.51 -6.76 -18.73
C ASN A 31 13.61 -5.68 -18.12
N ALA A 32 12.61 -6.10 -17.33
CA ALA A 32 11.62 -5.21 -16.72
C ALA A 32 12.30 -3.98 -16.11
N ALA A 33 11.95 -2.80 -16.60
CA ALA A 33 12.56 -1.57 -16.14
C ALA A 33 12.17 -1.31 -14.68
N LEU A 34 13.18 -1.08 -13.83
CA LEU A 34 12.95 -0.68 -12.44
C LEU A 34 12.51 0.79 -12.41
N ILE A 35 11.56 1.13 -11.55
CA ILE A 35 11.15 2.52 -11.36
C ILE A 35 12.28 3.26 -10.65
N ASP A 36 12.83 4.30 -11.26
CA ASP A 36 13.80 5.16 -10.58
C ASP A 36 13.09 6.14 -9.65
N SER A 37 12.12 6.87 -10.22
CA SER A 37 11.42 7.92 -9.51
C SER A 37 10.02 8.19 -10.07
N VAL A 38 9.14 8.71 -9.21
CA VAL A 38 7.77 9.11 -9.57
C VAL A 38 7.55 10.55 -9.13
N TYR A 39 7.13 11.39 -10.06
CA TYR A 39 6.82 12.79 -9.84
C TYR A 39 5.31 12.94 -9.81
N TYR A 40 4.79 13.40 -8.68
CA TYR A 40 3.36 13.54 -8.44
C TYR A 40 2.94 15.00 -8.59
N TYR A 41 1.97 15.23 -9.48
CA TYR A 41 1.40 16.55 -9.77
C TYR A 41 -0.09 16.58 -9.46
N THR A 42 -0.56 17.73 -9.00
CA THR A 42 -2.00 18.01 -8.87
C THR A 42 -2.37 19.26 -9.64
N TRP A 43 -3.53 19.27 -10.28
CA TRP A 43 -4.07 20.45 -10.92
C TRP A 43 -4.56 21.45 -9.88
N ASN A 44 -4.03 22.68 -9.92
CA ASN A 44 -4.59 23.79 -9.18
C ASN A 44 -5.63 24.50 -10.05
N SER A 45 -6.91 24.41 -9.65
CA SER A 45 -8.02 25.01 -10.40
C SER A 45 -8.05 26.53 -10.35
N GLU A 46 -7.49 27.15 -9.31
CA GLU A 46 -7.47 28.61 -9.16
C GLU A 46 -6.45 29.23 -10.10
N SER A 47 -5.26 28.64 -10.20
CA SER A 47 -4.18 29.12 -11.06
C SER A 47 -4.16 28.45 -12.44
N SER A 48 -4.97 27.41 -12.65
CA SER A 48 -5.01 26.62 -13.88
C SER A 48 -3.62 26.10 -14.31
N VAL A 49 -2.83 25.61 -13.34
CA VAL A 49 -1.52 25.00 -13.60
C VAL A 49 -1.36 23.68 -12.86
N TRP A 50 -0.54 22.79 -13.42
CA TRP A 50 -0.06 21.60 -12.73
C TRP A 50 1.02 21.97 -11.73
N GLU A 51 0.77 21.66 -10.46
CA GLU A 51 1.74 21.86 -9.39
C GLU A 51 2.38 20.53 -9.01
N GLN A 52 3.70 20.46 -9.07
CA GLN A 52 4.43 19.33 -8.53
C GLN A 52 4.31 19.34 -7.00
N LYS A 53 3.86 18.23 -6.43
CA LYS A 53 3.64 18.11 -4.98
C LYS A 53 4.67 17.24 -4.30
N SER A 54 5.09 16.15 -4.93
CA SER A 54 6.13 15.29 -4.36
C SER A 54 6.95 14.57 -5.41
N ILE A 55 8.13 14.14 -4.99
CA ILE A 55 9.02 13.25 -5.72
C ILE A 55 9.18 12.00 -4.86
N GLN A 56 8.99 10.83 -5.46
CA GLN A 56 9.29 9.55 -4.85
C GLN A 56 10.50 8.95 -5.53
N ARG A 57 11.44 8.41 -4.77
CA ARG A 57 12.65 7.77 -5.30
C ARG A 57 12.81 6.36 -4.74
N TYR A 58 13.32 5.47 -5.58
CA TYR A 58 13.45 4.06 -5.28
C TYR A 58 14.89 3.62 -5.46
N TYR A 59 15.39 2.91 -4.46
CA TYR A 59 16.76 2.42 -4.41
C TYR A 59 16.73 0.92 -4.21
N TYR A 60 17.51 0.21 -5.02
CA TYR A 60 17.43 -1.24 -5.15
C TYR A 60 18.69 -1.91 -4.61
N ASN A 61 18.52 -3.08 -3.99
CA ASN A 61 19.63 -3.95 -3.63
C ASN A 61 20.16 -4.69 -4.89
N PRO A 62 21.28 -5.44 -4.79
CA PRO A 62 21.83 -6.19 -5.92
C PRO A 62 20.87 -7.21 -6.54
N GLN A 63 19.88 -7.69 -5.78
CA GLN A 63 18.83 -8.59 -6.25
C GLN A 63 17.67 -7.86 -6.97
N GLY A 64 17.76 -6.55 -7.18
CA GLY A 64 16.74 -5.76 -7.85
C GLY A 64 15.48 -5.50 -7.01
N LYS A 65 15.53 -5.69 -5.69
CA LYS A 65 14.42 -5.36 -4.76
C LYS A 65 14.64 -4.00 -4.12
N VAL A 66 13.57 -3.22 -3.94
CA VAL A 66 13.64 -1.91 -3.29
C VAL A 66 14.14 -2.09 -1.85
N HIS A 67 15.31 -1.57 -1.51
CA HIS A 67 15.82 -1.56 -0.13
C HIS A 67 15.61 -0.22 0.57
N TYR A 68 15.44 0.86 -0.20
CA TYR A 68 15.18 2.19 0.34
C TYR A 68 14.24 2.95 -0.58
N PHE A 69 13.31 3.67 0.04
CA PHE A 69 12.33 4.54 -0.60
C PHE A 69 12.30 5.85 0.15
N GLU A 70 12.20 6.96 -0.58
CA GLU A 70 11.96 8.27 0.02
C GLU A 70 10.91 9.06 -0.73
N SER A 71 10.15 9.84 0.03
CA SER A 71 9.24 10.87 -0.48
C SER A 71 9.78 12.23 -0.09
N ILE A 72 9.85 13.13 -1.07
CA ILE A 72 10.38 14.48 -0.97
C ILE A 72 9.26 15.45 -1.35
N GLU A 73 9.11 16.55 -0.62
CA GLU A 73 8.22 17.63 -1.00
C GLU A 73 8.85 18.42 -2.14
N ALA A 74 8.13 18.57 -3.25
CA ALA A 74 8.74 19.01 -4.51
C ALA A 74 9.20 20.47 -4.50
N ARG A 75 8.54 21.36 -3.75
CA ARG A 75 8.83 22.79 -3.77
C ARG A 75 10.07 23.15 -2.96
N SER A 76 10.18 22.59 -1.76
CA SER A 76 11.29 22.84 -0.83
C SER A 76 12.44 21.84 -0.97
N LEU A 77 12.21 20.75 -1.69
CA LEU A 77 13.11 19.59 -1.76
C LEU A 77 13.42 19.00 -0.39
N MET A 78 12.56 19.25 0.61
CA MET A 78 12.71 18.68 1.94
C MET A 78 12.19 17.24 1.96
N PRO A 79 12.93 16.30 2.58
CA PRO A 79 12.42 14.97 2.82
C PRO A 79 11.12 15.02 3.63
N GLN A 80 10.22 14.07 3.39
CA GLN A 80 8.94 13.95 4.09
C GLN A 80 8.90 12.64 4.85
N THR A 81 9.10 11.53 4.13
CA THR A 81 9.09 10.18 4.68
C THR A 81 10.15 9.34 4.00
N ASN A 82 10.63 8.34 4.71
CA ASN A 82 11.42 7.28 4.11
C ASN A 82 10.92 5.91 4.57
N ARG A 83 11.33 4.88 3.83
CA ARG A 83 11.20 3.48 4.23
C ARG A 83 12.46 2.72 3.88
N THR A 84 12.94 1.91 4.82
CA THR A 84 13.98 0.90 4.55
C THR A 84 13.37 -0.49 4.58
N TYR A 85 13.88 -1.35 3.71
CA TYR A 85 13.43 -2.73 3.55
C TYR A 85 14.61 -3.68 3.71
N THR A 86 14.51 -4.58 4.67
CA THR A 86 15.55 -5.59 4.94
C THR A 86 15.05 -6.95 4.47
N TYR A 87 15.92 -7.67 3.76
CA TYR A 87 15.61 -8.98 3.20
C TYR A 87 16.56 -10.04 3.76
N ASP A 88 16.12 -11.29 3.78
CA ASP A 88 17.00 -12.43 4.02
C ASP A 88 17.84 -12.77 2.77
N GLN A 89 18.66 -13.82 2.88
CA GLN A 89 19.53 -14.28 1.78
C GLN A 89 18.74 -14.81 0.56
N SER A 90 17.53 -15.32 0.77
CA SER A 90 16.61 -15.73 -0.32
C SER A 90 15.90 -14.54 -0.98
N GLY A 91 16.07 -13.34 -0.43
CA GLY A 91 15.39 -12.14 -0.85
C GLY A 91 13.98 -12.01 -0.26
N THR A 92 13.60 -12.80 0.75
CA THR A 92 12.31 -12.64 1.44
C THR A 92 12.36 -11.43 2.36
N LEU A 93 11.35 -10.56 2.31
CA LEU A 93 11.30 -9.35 3.14
C LEU A 93 11.14 -9.74 4.62
N LEU A 94 12.00 -9.21 5.48
CA LEU A 94 12.02 -9.47 6.93
C LEU A 94 11.52 -8.28 7.75
N LEU A 95 11.86 -7.06 7.33
CA LEU A 95 11.57 -5.85 8.09
C LEU A 95 11.29 -4.68 7.14
N THR A 96 10.32 -3.86 7.52
CA THR A 96 10.16 -2.51 7.01
C THR A 96 10.24 -1.52 8.16
N LEU A 97 11.14 -0.55 8.08
CA LEU A 97 11.18 0.61 8.98
C LEU A 97 10.67 1.83 8.21
N SER A 98 9.68 2.53 8.78
CA SER A 98 9.18 3.80 8.26
C SER A 98 9.62 4.95 9.18
N GLN A 99 10.13 6.03 8.57
CA GLN A 99 10.48 7.25 9.29
C GLN A 99 9.85 8.47 8.63
N ARG A 100 9.69 9.54 9.41
CA ARG A 100 9.26 10.85 8.94
C ARG A 100 10.33 11.89 9.21
N TRP A 101 10.48 12.86 8.33
CA TRP A 101 11.40 13.97 8.54
C TRP A 101 10.73 15.01 9.43
N GLN A 102 11.32 15.32 10.58
CA GLN A 102 10.80 16.34 11.49
C GLN A 102 11.94 17.01 12.23
N ALA A 103 11.89 18.35 12.37
CA ALA A 103 12.89 19.13 13.09
C ALA A 103 14.34 18.79 12.68
N ASN A 104 14.58 18.72 11.37
CA ASN A 104 15.89 18.45 10.75
C ASN A 104 16.53 17.09 11.10
N HIS A 105 15.72 16.09 11.45
CA HIS A 105 16.18 14.71 11.60
C HIS A 105 15.08 13.72 11.23
N TRP A 106 15.47 12.47 10.97
CA TRP A 106 14.54 11.37 10.78
C TRP A 106 14.02 10.88 12.13
N GLN A 107 12.69 10.82 12.26
CA GLN A 107 12.01 10.24 13.40
C GLN A 107 11.33 8.94 13.02
N ASN A 108 11.55 7.91 13.83
CA ASN A 108 10.89 6.62 13.66
C ASN A 108 9.36 6.77 13.76
N VAL A 109 8.65 6.01 12.93
CA VAL A 109 7.17 5.97 12.94
C VAL A 109 6.69 4.55 13.21
N GLN A 110 7.16 3.59 12.42
CA GLN A 110 6.64 2.23 12.45
C GLN A 110 7.70 1.22 12.01
N ASN A 111 7.71 0.06 12.67
CA ASN A 111 8.38 -1.16 12.24
C ASN A 111 7.34 -2.22 11.90
N VAL A 112 7.52 -2.91 10.79
CA VAL A 112 6.74 -4.08 10.41
C VAL A 112 7.70 -5.25 10.22
N PHE A 113 7.57 -6.25 11.09
CA PHE A 113 8.33 -7.50 11.00
C PHE A 113 7.50 -8.54 10.26
N TYR A 114 8.18 -9.30 9.42
CA TYR A 114 7.57 -10.35 8.63
C TYR A 114 8.20 -11.69 8.97
N SER A 115 7.36 -12.70 9.20
CA SER A 115 7.80 -14.07 9.41
C SER A 115 6.83 -15.05 8.77
N ASN A 116 7.29 -16.28 8.51
CA ASN A 116 6.42 -17.34 8.02
C ASN A 116 5.58 -17.87 9.18
N ALA A 117 4.32 -18.19 8.90
CA ALA A 117 3.49 -18.95 9.81
C ALA A 117 3.96 -20.41 9.88
N PRO A 118 3.62 -21.16 10.94
CA PRO A 118 4.08 -22.54 11.11
C PRO A 118 3.68 -23.49 9.97
N ASN A 119 2.60 -23.16 9.26
CA ASN A 119 2.12 -23.94 8.11
C ASN A 119 2.90 -23.66 6.81
N GLY A 120 3.84 -22.69 6.80
CA GLY A 120 4.69 -22.34 5.66
C GLY A 120 3.99 -21.63 4.49
N ALA A 121 2.66 -21.63 4.45
CA ALA A 121 1.87 -20.96 3.41
C ALA A 121 1.49 -19.52 3.79
N ASP A 122 1.31 -19.26 5.09
CA ASP A 122 0.88 -17.94 5.57
C ASP A 122 2.05 -17.10 6.08
N ARG A 123 1.82 -15.79 6.18
CA ARG A 123 2.83 -14.84 6.65
C ARG A 123 2.31 -14.00 7.79
N TYR A 124 3.04 -13.98 8.91
CA TYR A 124 2.80 -13.02 9.96
C TYR A 124 3.37 -11.66 9.60
N GLU A 125 2.60 -10.62 9.89
CA GLU A 125 3.04 -9.24 9.93
C GLU A 125 2.86 -8.75 11.37
N THR A 126 3.93 -8.32 12.03
CA THR A 126 3.86 -7.76 13.38
C THR A 126 4.25 -6.29 13.33
N ILE A 127 3.34 -5.43 13.77
CA ILE A 127 3.44 -3.97 13.66
C ILE A 127 3.80 -3.37 15.02
N TYR A 128 4.86 -2.57 15.03
CA TYR A 128 5.29 -1.76 16.17
C TYR A 128 5.25 -0.29 15.79
N ASN A 129 4.67 0.55 16.63
CA ASN A 129 4.74 2.00 16.46
C ASN A 129 5.78 2.61 17.39
N TRP A 130 6.42 3.67 16.94
CA TRP A 130 7.31 4.47 17.77
C TRP A 130 6.50 5.47 18.60
N VAL A 131 6.46 5.29 19.91
CA VAL A 131 5.72 6.14 20.83
C VAL A 131 6.58 6.41 22.07
N ASN A 132 6.74 7.69 22.42
CA ASN A 132 7.52 8.12 23.60
C ASN A 132 8.95 7.53 23.64
N ASN A 133 9.65 7.58 22.51
CA ASN A 133 11.01 7.06 22.34
C ASN A 133 11.17 5.55 22.56
N ASP A 134 10.10 4.77 22.35
CA ASP A 134 10.14 3.32 22.44
C ASP A 134 9.24 2.65 21.40
N TRP A 135 9.57 1.41 21.02
CA TRP A 135 8.77 0.60 20.12
C TRP A 135 7.65 -0.08 20.90
N LYS A 136 6.40 0.27 20.57
CA LYS A 136 5.20 -0.34 21.16
C LYS A 136 4.56 -1.28 20.16
N LEU A 137 4.43 -2.55 20.56
CA LEU A 137 3.67 -3.55 19.80
C LEU A 137 2.22 -3.08 19.66
N GLN A 138 1.75 -2.91 18.43
CA GLN A 138 0.40 -2.42 18.15
C GLN A 138 -0.53 -3.58 17.78
N SER A 139 -0.13 -4.38 16.80
CA SER A 139 -0.98 -5.42 16.23
C SER A 139 -0.15 -6.47 15.50
N ARG A 140 -0.81 -7.58 15.19
CA ARG A 140 -0.30 -8.61 14.30
C ARG A 140 -1.36 -8.95 13.27
N SER A 141 -0.97 -9.45 12.11
CA SER A 141 -1.90 -10.12 11.21
C SER A 141 -1.31 -11.40 10.65
N VAL A 142 -2.20 -12.33 10.32
CA VAL A 142 -1.88 -13.56 9.57
C VAL A 142 -2.39 -13.38 8.16
N ASN A 143 -1.49 -13.23 7.20
CA ASN A 143 -1.84 -12.98 5.80
C ASN A 143 -1.92 -14.32 5.03
N TYR A 144 -3.01 -14.48 4.28
CA TYR A 144 -3.32 -15.67 3.50
C TYR A 144 -3.05 -15.41 2.02
N TYR A 145 -2.36 -16.35 1.37
CA TYR A 145 -1.97 -16.23 -0.03
C TYR A 145 -2.45 -17.41 -0.87
N GLU A 146 -2.86 -17.13 -2.10
CA GLU A 146 -3.17 -18.13 -3.12
C GLU A 146 -2.54 -17.68 -4.44
N ASN A 147 -1.76 -18.54 -5.08
CA ASN A 147 -1.04 -18.25 -6.33
C ASN A 147 -0.20 -16.94 -6.28
N GLY A 148 0.40 -16.65 -5.11
CA GLY A 148 1.21 -15.44 -4.89
C GLY A 148 0.42 -14.15 -4.63
N LEU A 149 -0.92 -14.20 -4.67
CA LEU A 149 -1.79 -13.07 -4.35
C LEU A 149 -2.31 -13.18 -2.92
N ARG A 150 -2.38 -12.04 -2.20
CA ARG A 150 -2.97 -12.02 -0.86
C ARG A 150 -4.49 -12.05 -0.96
N ILE A 151 -5.10 -13.17 -0.57
CA ILE A 151 -6.56 -13.35 -0.59
C ILE A 151 -7.25 -12.93 0.72
N GLY A 152 -6.49 -12.65 1.77
CA GLY A 152 -7.06 -12.16 3.02
C GLY A 152 -6.04 -12.04 4.13
N TYR A 153 -6.53 -11.63 5.30
CA TYR A 153 -5.76 -11.71 6.54
C TYR A 153 -6.65 -11.70 7.77
N THR A 154 -6.18 -12.33 8.85
CA THR A 154 -6.75 -12.20 10.19
C THR A 154 -5.99 -11.12 10.94
N ALA A 155 -6.64 -10.03 11.34
CA ALA A 155 -6.05 -9.03 12.20
C ALA A 155 -6.19 -9.45 13.67
N GLN A 156 -5.07 -9.38 14.38
CA GLN A 156 -4.95 -9.69 15.79
C GLN A 156 -4.59 -8.43 16.57
N LEU A 157 -5.31 -8.19 17.66
CA LEU A 157 -5.06 -7.08 18.57
C LEU A 157 -4.45 -7.60 19.87
N LEU A 158 -3.72 -6.73 20.55
CA LEU A 158 -3.16 -7.02 21.86
C LEU A 158 -4.20 -6.69 22.94
N ASN A 159 -4.48 -7.63 23.84
CA ASN A 159 -5.28 -7.34 25.02
C ASN A 159 -4.42 -6.72 26.14
N LYS A 160 -5.07 -6.33 27.24
CA LYS A 160 -4.43 -5.75 28.44
C LYS A 160 -3.41 -6.66 29.13
N ASN A 161 -3.39 -7.96 28.81
CA ASN A 161 -2.45 -8.95 29.32
C ASN A 161 -1.32 -9.27 28.33
N ASN A 162 -1.13 -8.45 27.28
CA ASN A 162 -0.16 -8.68 26.21
C ASN A 162 -0.36 -10.00 25.44
N GLN A 163 -1.60 -10.48 25.35
CA GLN A 163 -1.95 -11.65 24.55
C GLN A 163 -2.68 -11.21 23.28
N PHE A 164 -2.32 -11.83 22.15
CA PHE A 164 -3.04 -11.64 20.90
C PHE A 164 -4.38 -12.34 20.94
N TYR A 165 -5.39 -11.69 20.38
CA TYR A 165 -6.68 -12.30 20.06
C TYR A 165 -7.09 -11.88 18.65
N ASP A 166 -7.79 -12.77 17.96
CA ASP A 166 -8.28 -12.49 16.62
C ASP A 166 -9.45 -11.49 16.71
N TYR A 167 -9.31 -10.37 16.02
CA TYR A 167 -10.28 -9.28 16.04
C TYR A 167 -11.19 -9.32 14.83
N ALA A 168 -10.61 -9.45 13.63
CA ALA A 168 -11.35 -9.38 12.38
C ALA A 168 -10.67 -10.15 11.26
N ASN A 169 -11.48 -10.71 10.38
CA ASN A 169 -11.05 -11.31 9.13
C ASN A 169 -11.27 -10.32 7.99
N TYR A 170 -10.30 -10.27 7.08
CA TYR A 170 -10.37 -9.48 5.87
C TYR A 170 -10.19 -10.40 4.67
N PHE A 171 -11.01 -10.18 3.66
CA PHE A 171 -11.08 -11.05 2.49
C PHE A 171 -10.95 -10.19 1.24
N ILE A 172 -10.15 -10.68 0.30
CA ILE A 172 -9.86 -10.02 -0.97
C ILE A 172 -10.15 -11.03 -2.07
N SER A 173 -11.05 -10.68 -2.97
CA SER A 173 -11.28 -11.44 -4.19
C SER A 173 -10.72 -10.70 -5.39
N TYR A 174 -10.34 -11.46 -6.41
CA TYR A 174 -9.74 -10.94 -7.63
C TYR A 174 -10.58 -11.27 -8.86
N THR A 175 -10.43 -10.45 -9.89
CA THR A 175 -10.86 -10.79 -11.25
C THR A 175 -9.87 -11.78 -11.88
N GLU A 176 -10.24 -12.35 -13.04
CA GLU A 176 -9.35 -13.17 -13.86
C GLU A 176 -8.07 -12.46 -14.34
N PHE A 177 -8.04 -11.12 -14.28
CA PHE A 177 -6.88 -10.28 -14.60
C PHE A 177 -6.08 -9.85 -13.37
N ASN A 178 -6.24 -10.55 -12.23
CA ASN A 178 -5.58 -10.24 -10.96
C ASN A 178 -5.85 -8.82 -10.44
N LYS A 179 -7.01 -8.25 -10.77
CA LYS A 179 -7.46 -6.96 -10.22
C LYS A 179 -8.37 -7.20 -9.02
N ILE A 180 -8.28 -6.38 -7.97
CA ILE A 180 -9.14 -6.54 -6.80
C ILE A 180 -10.59 -6.33 -7.21
N LYS A 181 -11.43 -7.36 -7.06
CA LYS A 181 -12.86 -7.30 -7.35
C LYS A 181 -13.63 -6.85 -6.12
N GLU A 182 -13.31 -7.41 -4.97
CA GLU A 182 -13.96 -7.09 -3.70
C GLU A 182 -12.94 -7.13 -2.57
N TRP A 183 -13.11 -6.24 -1.59
CA TRP A 183 -12.37 -6.27 -0.35
C TRP A 183 -13.30 -5.89 0.80
N TYR A 184 -13.50 -6.83 1.73
CA TYR A 184 -14.31 -6.58 2.91
C TYR A 184 -13.60 -7.03 4.19
N GLY A 185 -14.04 -6.47 5.30
CA GLY A 185 -13.61 -6.84 6.65
C GLY A 185 -14.82 -7.21 7.49
N GLN A 186 -14.66 -8.21 8.35
CA GLN A 186 -15.70 -8.72 9.23
C GLN A 186 -15.13 -8.97 10.63
N LYS A 187 -15.79 -8.48 11.68
CA LYS A 187 -15.42 -8.79 13.06
C LYS A 187 -15.68 -10.26 13.36
N ILE A 188 -14.77 -10.87 14.11
CA ILE A 188 -14.91 -12.28 14.50
C ILE A 188 -15.92 -12.45 15.63
N SER A 189 -16.01 -11.47 16.54
CA SER A 189 -16.86 -11.55 17.73
C SER A 189 -18.35 -11.67 17.43
N ASP A 190 -18.84 -10.99 16.40
CA ASP A 190 -20.27 -10.86 16.11
C ASP A 190 -20.60 -10.98 14.60
N GLY A 191 -19.60 -11.22 13.74
CA GLY A 191 -19.79 -11.28 12.30
C GLY A 191 -20.16 -9.94 11.65
N SER A 192 -20.11 -8.82 12.38
CA SER A 192 -20.44 -7.52 11.81
C SER A 192 -19.43 -7.11 10.74
N LEU A 193 -19.91 -6.57 9.63
CA LEU A 193 -19.04 -5.97 8.63
C LEU A 193 -18.33 -4.75 9.22
N LEU A 194 -17.03 -4.60 8.94
CA LEU A 194 -16.26 -3.41 9.23
C LEU A 194 -16.28 -2.45 8.05
N PHE A 195 -16.13 -3.00 6.85
CA PHE A 195 -16.35 -2.34 5.59
C PHE A 195 -16.58 -3.37 4.49
N ASN A 196 -17.14 -2.93 3.37
CA ASN A 196 -17.06 -3.64 2.09
C ASN A 196 -16.71 -2.65 0.97
N ARG A 197 -15.78 -3.03 0.10
CA ARG A 197 -15.40 -2.28 -1.09
C ARG A 197 -15.56 -3.16 -2.31
N ILE A 198 -16.39 -2.73 -3.25
CA ILE A 198 -16.61 -3.43 -4.52
C ILE A 198 -16.03 -2.56 -5.63
N TYR A 199 -15.24 -3.17 -6.51
CA TYR A 199 -14.55 -2.50 -7.61
C TYR A 199 -15.12 -3.01 -8.93
N HIS A 200 -15.49 -2.07 -9.80
CA HIS A 200 -15.98 -2.39 -11.13
C HIS A 200 -15.01 -1.87 -12.19
N TYR A 201 -14.73 -2.73 -13.16
CA TYR A 201 -13.82 -2.46 -14.26
C TYR A 201 -14.57 -2.47 -15.58
N ASN A 202 -14.22 -1.56 -16.49
CA ASN A 202 -14.82 -1.50 -17.81
C ASN A 202 -14.18 -2.55 -18.73
N GLU A 203 -14.65 -2.64 -19.97
CA GLU A 203 -14.14 -3.61 -20.97
C GLU A 203 -12.64 -3.43 -21.28
N LYS A 204 -12.08 -2.24 -21.04
CA LYS A 204 -10.64 -1.96 -21.16
C LYS A 204 -9.87 -2.27 -19.86
N ASN A 205 -10.52 -2.94 -18.92
CA ASN A 205 -10.01 -3.24 -17.58
C ASN A 205 -9.66 -1.99 -16.73
N ASN A 206 -10.16 -0.80 -17.06
CA ASN A 206 -9.95 0.39 -16.23
C ASN A 206 -10.96 0.43 -15.08
N LEU A 207 -10.52 0.80 -13.89
CA LEU A 207 -11.41 0.99 -12.74
C LEU A 207 -12.35 2.17 -13.03
N PHE A 208 -13.65 1.95 -13.10
CA PHE A 208 -14.62 3.01 -13.39
C PHE A 208 -15.50 3.35 -12.18
N GLU A 209 -15.77 2.38 -11.31
CA GLU A 209 -16.61 2.57 -10.13
C GLU A 209 -16.07 1.81 -8.91
N ARG A 210 -16.26 2.42 -7.75
CA ARG A 210 -15.94 1.85 -6.46
C ARG A 210 -17.04 2.18 -5.47
N HIS A 211 -17.67 1.15 -4.91
CA HIS A 211 -18.61 1.30 -3.80
C HIS A 211 -17.88 1.10 -2.48
N ILE A 212 -18.22 1.90 -1.47
CA ILE A 212 -17.70 1.76 -0.11
C ILE A 212 -18.87 1.68 0.84
N TYR A 213 -19.00 0.55 1.52
CA TYR A 213 -19.97 0.32 2.57
C TYR A 213 -19.25 0.36 3.90
N THR A 214 -19.66 1.28 4.78
CA THR A 214 -19.19 1.33 6.16
C THR A 214 -20.42 1.35 7.05
N PRO A 215 -20.63 0.35 7.91
CA PRO A 215 -21.76 0.38 8.84
C PRO A 215 -21.47 1.43 9.91
N ILE A 216 -21.96 2.65 9.68
CA ILE A 216 -22.06 3.68 10.71
C ILE A 216 -23.51 3.65 11.19
N ALA A 217 -23.71 3.22 12.44
CA ALA A 217 -24.93 3.43 13.22
C ALA A 217 -26.25 3.44 12.41
N GLY A 218 -26.53 2.37 11.65
CA GLY A 218 -27.82 2.17 10.97
C GLY A 218 -28.02 2.88 9.63
N SER A 219 -27.00 3.44 8.99
CA SER A 219 -27.15 4.02 7.64
C SER A 219 -26.11 3.52 6.63
N LEU A 220 -26.60 3.03 5.49
CA LEU A 220 -25.78 2.76 4.31
C LEU A 220 -25.42 4.09 3.67
N ILE A 221 -24.12 4.41 3.58
CA ILE A 221 -23.66 5.52 2.76
C ILE A 221 -23.08 4.95 1.47
N ASN A 222 -23.84 5.03 0.38
CA ASN A 222 -23.35 4.69 -0.95
C ASN A 222 -22.51 5.84 -1.48
N TYR A 223 -21.19 5.67 -1.48
CA TYR A 223 -20.30 6.54 -2.26
C TYR A 223 -20.07 5.91 -3.63
N THR A 224 -20.88 6.29 -4.61
CA THR A 224 -20.51 6.10 -6.03
C THR A 224 -19.69 7.30 -6.44
N LYS A 225 -18.39 7.10 -6.66
CA LYS A 225 -17.54 8.09 -7.33
C LYS A 225 -17.17 7.53 -8.71
N PRO A 226 -17.78 8.02 -9.80
CA PRO A 226 -17.30 7.68 -11.13
C PRO A 226 -15.89 8.24 -11.27
N LEU A 227 -14.94 7.34 -11.56
CA LEU A 227 -13.57 7.71 -11.92
C LEU A 227 -13.58 7.92 -13.44
N PHE A 228 -13.77 9.16 -13.85
CA PHE A 228 -13.49 9.55 -15.23
C PHE A 228 -11.96 9.65 -15.36
N LEU A 229 -11.36 8.64 -15.98
CA LEU A 229 -9.98 8.64 -16.49
C LEU A 229 -10.00 9.09 -17.95
#